data_AF-A0A972UXP6-F1
#
_entry.id   AF-A0A972UXP6-F1
#
_cell.length_a   1.000
_cell.length_b   1.000
_cell.length_c   1.000
_cell.angle_alpha   90.00
_cell.angle_beta   90.00
_cell.angle_gamma   90.00
#
_symmetry.space_group_name_H-M   'P 1'
#
loop_
_entity.id
_entity.type
_entity.pdbx_description
1 polymer ?
#
loop_
_entity_poly.entity_id
_entity_poly.type
_entity_poly.pdbx_seq_one_letter_code
_entity_poly.pdbx_strand_id
1 'polypeptide(L)'
;MVKLVLQGYFINAQVLIKNRIENDRIENSQLPLVKDLALFQYDKHWATHLDYLSEIREGIHLLRLGGQNPLREYQKMADKKFQSTFSEIDTEIQNYLNLIFDKNAADLSELGIKKPSSTWTYIINDYSFGNRLGLMLLDSANIGMQVNPGALLIISLAKLFGLFKKQK
;
A
#
# COMPACT_ATOMS: atom_id res chain seq x y z
N MET A 1 -9.89 5.94 -19.47
CA MET A 1 -9.42 7.34 -19.34
C MET A 1 -8.07 7.42 -18.63
N VAL A 2 -7.89 6.81 -17.44
CA VAL A 2 -6.61 6.75 -16.70
C VAL A 2 -5.43 6.17 -17.52
N LYS A 3 -5.69 5.13 -18.34
CA LYS A 3 -4.67 4.51 -19.20
C LYS A 3 -4.06 5.47 -20.23
N LEU A 4 -4.85 6.39 -20.79
CA LEU A 4 -4.40 7.38 -21.78
C LEU A 4 -3.59 8.51 -21.13
N VAL A 5 -3.97 8.91 -19.92
CA VAL A 5 -3.24 9.93 -19.15
C VAL A 5 -1.87 9.41 -18.75
N LEU A 6 -1.79 8.19 -18.20
CA LEU A 6 -0.52 7.57 -17.83
C LEU A 6 0.39 7.31 -19.02
N GLN A 7 -0.19 6.90 -20.14
CA GLN A 7 0.54 6.71 -21.39
C GLN A 7 1.07 8.06 -21.92
N GLY A 8 0.31 9.15 -21.77
CA GLY A 8 0.75 10.51 -22.08
C GLY A 8 1.91 11.00 -21.21
N TYR A 9 1.87 10.79 -19.89
CA TYR A 9 2.99 11.13 -19.00
C TYR A 9 4.25 10.33 -19.31
N PHE A 10 4.11 9.01 -19.53
CA PHE A 10 5.24 8.16 -19.86
C PHE A 10 5.87 8.51 -21.22
N ILE A 11 5.04 8.83 -22.22
CA ILE A 11 5.51 9.31 -23.53
C ILE A 11 6.20 10.67 -23.39
N ASN A 12 5.64 11.61 -22.63
CA ASN A 12 6.26 12.93 -22.43
C ASN A 12 7.60 12.83 -21.69
N ALA A 13 7.70 12.01 -20.64
CA ALA A 13 8.96 11.78 -19.95
C ALA A 13 10.02 11.15 -20.88
N GLN A 14 9.65 10.16 -21.69
CA GLN A 14 10.57 9.57 -22.66
C GLN A 14 10.96 10.52 -23.79
N VAL A 15 10.03 11.32 -24.29
CA VAL A 15 10.30 12.33 -25.33
C VAL A 15 11.16 13.46 -24.78
N LEU A 16 10.95 13.89 -23.53
CA LEU A 16 11.80 14.88 -22.86
C LEU A 16 13.21 14.35 -22.62
N ILE A 17 13.37 13.13 -22.13
CA ILE A 17 14.68 12.50 -21.96
C ILE A 17 15.38 12.34 -23.31
N LYS A 18 14.66 11.87 -24.35
CA LYS A 18 15.24 11.64 -25.68
C LYS A 18 15.62 12.93 -26.40
N ASN A 19 14.74 13.94 -26.40
CA ASN A 19 15.03 15.26 -26.97
C ASN A 19 16.12 16.01 -26.20
N ARG A 20 16.35 15.69 -24.92
CA ARG A 20 17.42 16.28 -24.09
C ARG A 20 18.74 15.54 -24.25
N ILE A 21 18.76 14.22 -24.44
CA ILE A 21 19.95 13.46 -24.89
C ILE A 21 20.43 13.97 -26.25
N GLU A 22 19.53 14.38 -27.13
CA GLU A 22 19.88 14.99 -28.42
C GLU A 22 20.31 16.46 -28.32
N ASN A 23 19.90 17.22 -27.29
CA ASN A 23 20.20 18.66 -27.14
C ASN A 23 21.33 19.00 -26.17
N ASP A 24 21.42 18.30 -25.05
CA ASP A 24 22.57 18.38 -24.15
C ASP A 24 23.58 17.36 -24.63
N ARG A 25 24.86 17.75 -24.67
CA ARG A 25 25.98 16.90 -25.04
C ARG A 25 26.23 15.80 -23.99
N ILE A 26 25.23 14.96 -23.71
CA ILE A 26 25.37 13.79 -22.85
C ILE A 26 26.27 12.84 -23.62
N GLU A 27 27.54 12.80 -23.24
CA GLU A 27 28.47 11.85 -23.79
C GLU A 27 27.95 10.42 -23.51
N ASN A 28 28.17 9.49 -24.45
CA ASN A 28 27.78 8.09 -24.27
C ASN A 28 28.32 7.47 -22.97
N SER A 29 29.39 8.05 -22.40
CA SER A 29 29.98 7.72 -21.10
C SER A 29 29.04 7.99 -19.91
N GLN A 30 28.16 9.00 -19.98
CA GLN A 30 27.29 9.44 -18.88
C GLN A 30 25.90 8.78 -18.90
N LEU A 31 25.51 8.16 -20.02
CA LEU A 31 24.20 7.51 -20.18
C LEU A 31 23.86 6.47 -19.09
N PRO A 32 24.80 5.60 -18.64
CA PRO A 32 24.53 4.66 -17.54
C PRO A 32 24.21 5.38 -16.23
N LEU A 33 24.90 6.47 -15.93
CA LEU A 33 24.69 7.26 -14.72
C LEU A 33 23.31 7.91 -14.70
N VAL A 34 22.90 8.51 -15.82
CA VAL A 34 21.57 9.12 -15.98
C VAL A 34 20.46 8.08 -15.82
N LYS A 35 20.66 6.88 -16.37
CA LYS A 35 19.71 5.78 -16.23
C LYS A 35 19.58 5.33 -14.77
N ASP A 36 20.70 5.14 -14.08
CA ASP A 36 20.72 4.73 -12.68
C ASP A 36 20.08 5.78 -11.77
N LEU A 37 20.33 7.07 -12.04
CA LEU A 37 19.67 8.19 -11.36
C LEU A 37 18.15 8.13 -11.54
N ALA A 38 17.69 7.99 -12.79
CA ALA A 38 16.26 7.96 -13.08
C ALA A 38 15.59 6.80 -12.33
N LEU A 39 16.14 5.57 -12.44
CA LEU A 39 15.63 4.40 -11.75
C LEU A 39 15.57 4.61 -10.23
N PHE A 40 16.63 5.16 -9.64
CA PHE A 40 16.65 5.47 -8.21
C PHE A 40 15.52 6.43 -7.80
N GLN A 41 15.28 7.49 -8.57
CA GLN A 41 14.21 8.44 -8.27
C GLN A 41 12.83 7.80 -8.42
N TYR A 42 12.61 7.00 -9.47
CA TYR A 42 11.36 6.26 -9.62
C TYR A 42 11.09 5.34 -8.42
N ASP A 43 12.07 4.55 -8.01
CA ASP A 43 11.92 3.63 -6.87
C ASP A 43 11.65 4.38 -5.56
N LYS A 44 12.40 5.47 -5.29
CA LYS A 44 12.24 6.30 -4.09
C LYS A 44 10.85 6.94 -4.02
N HIS A 45 10.41 7.57 -5.10
CA HIS A 45 9.11 8.24 -5.13
C HIS A 45 7.96 7.25 -5.11
N TRP A 46 8.13 6.06 -5.71
CA TRP A 46 7.15 4.99 -5.61
C TRP A 46 7.03 4.47 -4.17
N ALA A 47 8.14 4.22 -3.48
CA ALA A 47 8.12 3.82 -2.07
C ALA A 47 7.42 4.87 -1.18
N THR A 48 7.73 6.16 -1.41
CA THR A 48 7.07 7.29 -0.71
C THR A 48 5.56 7.34 -1.00
N HIS A 49 5.16 7.05 -2.23
CA HIS A 49 3.75 6.99 -2.60
C HIS A 49 3.03 5.83 -1.88
N LEU A 50 3.65 4.65 -1.81
CA LEU A 50 3.09 3.50 -1.09
C LEU A 50 2.95 3.77 0.41
N ASP A 51 3.90 4.46 1.01
CA ASP A 51 3.85 4.87 2.41
C ASP A 51 2.65 5.79 2.67
N TYR A 52 2.50 6.83 1.84
CA TYR A 52 1.32 7.71 1.86
C TYR A 52 0.00 6.94 1.69
N LEU A 53 -0.06 5.95 0.78
CA LEU A 53 -1.25 5.11 0.61
C LEU A 53 -1.57 4.28 1.86
N SER A 54 -0.54 3.81 2.56
CA SER A 54 -0.69 3.09 3.83
C SER A 54 -1.28 4.02 4.90
N GLU A 55 -0.71 5.22 5.07
CA GLU A 55 -1.20 6.22 6.05
C GLU A 55 -2.68 6.57 5.83
N ILE A 56 -3.06 6.90 4.59
CA ILE A 56 -4.46 7.24 4.31
C ILE A 56 -5.40 6.06 4.54
N ARG A 57 -4.95 4.82 4.27
CA ARG A 57 -5.78 3.62 4.47
C ARG A 57 -6.11 3.43 5.95
N GLU A 58 -5.16 3.66 6.85
CA GLU A 58 -5.40 3.55 8.28
C GLU A 58 -6.37 4.62 8.80
N GLY A 59 -6.33 5.84 8.24
CA GLY A 59 -7.19 6.95 8.64
C GLY A 59 -8.58 7.00 7.98
N ILE A 60 -8.75 6.37 6.82
CA ILE A 60 -9.93 6.57 5.95
C ILE A 60 -11.26 6.15 6.60
N HIS A 61 -11.22 5.19 7.53
CA HIS A 61 -12.42 4.67 8.18
C HIS A 61 -13.15 5.72 9.03
N LEU A 62 -12.44 6.75 9.52
CA LEU A 62 -13.04 7.86 10.27
C LEU A 62 -13.99 8.70 9.40
N LEU A 63 -13.81 8.73 8.08
CA LEU A 63 -14.70 9.45 7.16
C LEU A 63 -16.12 8.88 7.14
N ARG A 64 -16.30 7.60 7.52
CA ARG A 64 -17.64 7.01 7.69
C ARG A 64 -18.45 7.71 8.77
N LEU A 65 -17.78 8.18 9.83
CA LEU A 65 -18.44 8.92 10.91
C LEU A 65 -18.96 10.27 10.42
N GLY A 66 -18.31 10.86 9.41
CA GLY A 66 -18.74 12.09 8.74
C GLY A 66 -19.71 11.88 7.58
N GLY A 67 -20.25 10.67 7.37
CA GLY A 67 -21.21 10.36 6.31
C GLY A 67 -20.63 10.32 4.89
N GLN A 68 -19.31 10.37 4.74
CA GLN A 68 -18.64 10.29 3.44
C GLN A 68 -18.36 8.84 3.05
N ASN A 69 -18.21 8.57 1.74
CA ASN A 69 -17.83 7.26 1.24
C ASN A 69 -16.29 7.10 1.27
N PRO A 70 -15.73 6.25 2.16
CA PRO A 70 -14.28 6.13 2.35
C PRO A 70 -13.55 5.67 1.08
N LEU A 71 -14.15 4.74 0.33
CA LEU A 71 -13.53 4.21 -0.88
C LEU A 71 -13.34 5.31 -1.93
N ARG A 72 -14.36 6.17 -2.08
CA ARG A 72 -14.31 7.27 -3.05
C ARG A 72 -13.27 8.32 -2.66
N GLU A 73 -13.19 8.66 -1.38
CA GLU A 73 -12.19 9.63 -0.90
C GLU A 73 -10.77 9.07 -0.96
N TYR A 74 -10.57 7.78 -0.63
CA TYR A 74 -9.29 7.10 -0.81
C TYR A 74 -8.83 7.16 -2.27
N GLN A 75 -9.70 6.77 -3.22
CA GLN A 75 -9.39 6.81 -4.65
C GLN A 75 -9.01 8.22 -5.10
N LYS A 76 -9.79 9.22 -4.69
CA LYS A 76 -9.52 10.63 -5.02
C LYS A 76 -8.18 11.12 -4.47
N MET A 77 -7.85 10.77 -3.22
CA MET A 77 -6.58 11.13 -2.59
C MET A 77 -5.40 10.41 -3.24
N ALA A 78 -5.56 9.12 -3.54
CA ALA A 78 -4.56 8.30 -4.21
C ALA A 78 -4.25 8.84 -5.62
N ASP A 79 -5.29 9.08 -6.43
CA ASP A 79 -5.16 9.61 -7.79
C ASP A 79 -4.48 10.99 -7.78
N LYS A 80 -4.88 11.88 -6.87
CA LYS A 80 -4.28 13.21 -6.75
C LYS A 80 -2.78 13.13 -6.44
N LYS A 81 -2.39 12.32 -5.44
CA LYS A 81 -0.97 12.18 -5.08
C LYS A 81 -0.19 11.52 -6.19
N PHE A 82 -0.73 10.48 -6.82
CA PHE A 82 -0.08 9.78 -7.92
C PHE A 82 0.22 10.70 -9.10
N GLN A 83 -0.70 11.61 -9.46
CA GLN A 83 -0.45 12.59 -10.52
C GLN A 83 0.67 13.57 -10.16
N SER A 84 0.75 14.04 -8.90
CA SER A 84 1.84 14.94 -8.49
C SER A 84 3.20 14.25 -8.45
N THR A 85 3.23 12.95 -8.12
CA THR A 85 4.47 12.16 -8.04
C THR A 85 5.30 12.22 -9.33
N PHE A 86 4.69 12.17 -10.52
CA PHE A 86 5.45 12.24 -11.78
C PHE A 86 6.13 13.59 -11.97
N SER A 87 5.43 14.70 -11.68
CA SER A 87 6.02 16.04 -11.74
C SER A 87 7.13 16.24 -10.72
N GLU A 88 7.00 15.62 -9.53
CA GLU A 88 8.03 15.61 -8.49
C GLU A 88 9.28 14.86 -8.99
N ILE A 89 9.11 13.65 -9.56
CA ILE A 89 10.19 12.85 -10.14
C ILE A 89 10.92 13.61 -11.25
N ASP A 90 10.19 14.20 -12.20
CA ASP A 90 10.79 14.94 -13.31
C ASP A 90 11.63 16.11 -12.79
N THR A 91 11.10 16.88 -11.83
CA THR A 91 11.81 18.02 -11.22
C THR A 91 13.08 17.57 -10.50
N GLU A 92 13.01 16.50 -9.71
CA GLU A 92 14.17 15.95 -8.99
C GLU A 92 15.23 15.43 -9.95
N ILE A 93 14.85 14.68 -10.99
CA ILE A 93 15.79 14.21 -12.01
C ILE A 93 16.50 15.40 -12.65
N GLN A 94 15.79 16.46 -13.03
CA GLN A 94 16.41 17.66 -13.62
C GLN A 94 17.41 18.32 -12.65
N ASN A 95 17.07 18.43 -11.37
CA ASN A 95 17.97 19.00 -10.37
C ASN A 95 19.28 18.19 -10.27
N TYR A 96 19.18 16.87 -10.21
CA TYR A 96 20.37 16.00 -10.15
C TYR A 96 21.16 15.97 -11.46
N LEU A 97 20.51 16.06 -12.62
CA LEU A 97 21.20 16.17 -13.90
C LEU A 97 22.04 17.45 -13.96
N ASN A 98 21.49 18.59 -13.53
CA ASN A 98 22.25 19.84 -13.45
C ASN A 98 23.48 19.70 -12.54
N LEU A 99 23.35 18.99 -11.41
CA LEU A 99 24.46 18.72 -10.51
C LEU A 99 25.52 17.78 -11.11
N ILE A 100 25.10 16.78 -11.89
CA ILE A 100 26.01 15.88 -12.61
C ILE A 100 26.87 16.67 -13.59
N PHE A 101 26.26 17.58 -14.35
CA PHE A 101 26.97 18.39 -15.34
C PHE A 101 27.92 19.42 -14.68
N ASP A 102 27.49 20.07 -13.59
CA ASP A 102 28.31 21.06 -12.88
C ASP A 102 29.54 20.42 -12.23
N LYS A 103 29.39 19.24 -11.62
CA LYS A 103 30.47 18.55 -10.91
C LYS A 103 31.26 17.57 -11.78
N ASN A 104 30.81 17.33 -13.02
CA ASN A 104 31.30 16.24 -13.88
C ASN A 104 31.37 14.90 -13.12
N ALA A 105 30.29 14.57 -12.40
CA ALA A 105 30.26 13.42 -11.51
C ALA A 105 30.36 12.11 -12.29
N ALA A 106 31.19 11.19 -11.80
CA ALA A 106 31.36 9.87 -12.42
C ALA A 106 30.41 8.81 -11.83
N ASP A 107 29.98 8.99 -10.58
CA ASP A 107 29.11 8.07 -9.86
C ASP A 107 28.04 8.80 -9.02
N LEU A 108 26.93 8.11 -8.74
CA LEU A 108 25.82 8.60 -7.92
C LEU A 108 26.24 8.86 -6.47
N SER A 109 27.25 8.15 -5.96
CA SER A 109 27.74 8.32 -4.60
C SER A 109 28.33 9.71 -4.35
N GLU A 110 28.93 10.34 -5.38
CA GLU A 110 29.46 11.72 -5.32
C GLU A 110 28.35 12.76 -5.17
N LEU A 111 27.12 12.41 -5.58
CA LEU A 111 25.92 13.21 -5.41
C LEU A 111 25.22 12.94 -4.07
N GLY A 112 25.77 12.07 -3.23
CA GLY A 112 25.17 11.64 -1.97
C GLY A 112 24.06 10.61 -2.13
N ILE A 113 23.85 10.07 -3.33
CA ILE A 113 22.86 9.01 -3.58
C ILE A 113 23.52 7.66 -3.32
N LYS A 114 23.04 6.98 -2.27
CA LYS A 114 23.50 5.63 -1.91
C LYS A 114 22.44 4.60 -2.26
N LYS A 115 22.83 3.58 -3.04
CA LYS A 115 21.99 2.41 -3.31
C LYS A 115 21.75 1.63 -2.01
N PRO A 116 20.55 1.03 -1.80
CA PRO A 116 20.27 0.22 -0.62
C PRO A 116 21.23 -0.98 -0.56
N SER A 117 21.82 -1.23 0.62
CA SER A 117 22.80 -2.32 0.80
C SER A 117 22.16 -3.69 0.95
N SER A 118 20.87 -3.75 1.32
CA SER A 118 20.11 -5.00 1.49
C SER A 118 18.60 -4.71 1.45
N THR A 119 17.84 -5.59 0.82
CA THR A 119 16.37 -5.53 0.77
C THR A 119 15.82 -6.81 1.38
N TRP A 120 15.01 -6.68 2.43
CA TRP A 120 14.35 -7.82 3.08
C TRP A 120 12.90 -7.90 2.62
N THR A 121 12.45 -9.11 2.28
CA THR A 121 11.09 -9.37 1.84
C THR A 121 10.35 -10.18 2.90
N TYR A 122 9.17 -9.74 3.29
CA TYR A 122 8.32 -10.40 4.27
C TYR A 122 6.86 -10.44 3.78
N ILE A 123 6.10 -11.41 4.29
CA ILE A 123 4.65 -11.50 4.03
C ILE A 123 3.93 -10.79 5.17
N ILE A 124 3.04 -9.86 4.83
CA ILE A 124 2.16 -9.17 5.78
C ILE A 124 0.87 -9.98 5.91
N ASN A 125 0.37 -10.10 7.14
CA ASN A 125 -0.85 -10.82 7.44
C ASN A 125 -1.87 -9.91 8.12
N ASP A 126 -2.93 -9.55 7.41
CA ASP A 126 -3.90 -8.52 7.83
C ASP A 126 -5.00 -9.05 8.78
N TYR A 127 -4.85 -10.22 9.41
CA TYR A 127 -5.86 -10.73 10.34
C TYR A 127 -5.90 -9.91 11.63
N SER A 128 -6.86 -8.99 11.74
CA SER A 128 -7.20 -8.28 12.99
C SER A 128 -7.67 -9.21 14.11
N PHE A 129 -8.01 -10.45 13.79
CA PHE A 129 -8.50 -11.47 14.71
C PHE A 129 -7.75 -12.79 14.52
N GLY A 130 -6.47 -12.80 14.89
CA GLY A 130 -5.59 -13.98 14.79
C GLY A 130 -5.99 -15.19 15.64
N ASN A 131 -7.15 -15.18 16.32
CA ASN A 131 -7.64 -16.32 17.06
C ASN A 131 -9.17 -16.39 16.95
N ARG A 132 -9.67 -17.01 15.87
CA ARG A 132 -11.07 -17.45 15.78
C ARG A 132 -11.46 -18.28 17.01
N LEU A 133 -10.50 -19.03 17.55
CA LEU A 133 -10.64 -19.80 18.80
C LEU A 133 -10.74 -18.90 20.04
N GLY A 134 -9.98 -17.81 20.11
CA GLY A 134 -10.06 -16.82 21.20
C GLY A 134 -11.37 -16.02 21.16
N LEU A 135 -11.84 -15.64 19.97
CA LEU A 135 -13.16 -15.03 19.79
C LEU A 135 -14.30 -15.99 20.10
N MET A 136 -14.20 -17.26 19.69
CA MET A 136 -15.19 -18.29 20.01
C MET A 136 -15.21 -18.62 21.51
N LEU A 137 -14.06 -18.55 22.18
CA LEU A 137 -13.97 -18.66 23.64
C LEU A 137 -14.54 -17.43 24.37
N LEU A 138 -14.36 -16.23 23.83
CA LEU A 138 -14.98 -15.01 24.35
C LEU A 138 -16.49 -14.95 24.09
N ASP A 139 -16.98 -15.50 22.97
CA ASP A 139 -18.42 -15.70 22.73
C ASP A 139 -18.99 -16.76 23.69
N SER A 140 -18.18 -17.77 24.05
CA SER A 140 -18.52 -18.75 25.09
C SER A 140 -18.34 -18.24 26.52
N ALA A 141 -17.79 -17.05 26.73
CA ALA A 141 -17.75 -16.40 28.05
C ALA A 141 -19.10 -15.75 28.41
N ASN A 142 -20.04 -15.67 27.46
CA ASN A 142 -21.43 -15.36 27.74
C ASN A 142 -22.24 -16.66 27.96
N ILE A 143 -21.83 -17.49 28.93
CA ILE A 143 -22.75 -18.41 29.64
C ILE A 143 -23.61 -17.55 30.57
N GLY A 144 -24.33 -16.58 30.00
CA GLY A 144 -25.60 -16.19 30.56
C GLY A 144 -26.53 -17.36 30.27
N MET A 145 -26.94 -18.09 31.30
CA MET A 145 -27.92 -19.16 31.20
C MET A 145 -29.17 -18.67 30.43
N GLN A 146 -29.20 -18.88 29.11
CA GLN A 146 -30.45 -18.89 28.37
C GLN A 146 -31.08 -20.25 28.57
N VAL A 147 -31.63 -20.45 29.77
CA VAL A 147 -32.59 -21.50 30.02
C VAL A 147 -33.82 -21.14 29.19
N ASN A 148 -33.89 -21.62 27.95
CA ASN A 148 -35.08 -21.46 27.13
C ASN A 148 -36.21 -22.23 27.85
N PRO A 149 -37.30 -21.59 28.33
CA PRO A 149 -38.33 -22.27 29.11
C PRO A 149 -38.93 -23.47 28.38
N GLY A 150 -38.95 -23.42 27.04
CA GLY A 150 -39.39 -24.55 26.20
C GLY A 150 -38.49 -25.79 26.31
N ALA A 151 -37.19 -25.63 26.49
CA ALA A 151 -36.26 -26.76 26.64
C ALA A 151 -36.44 -27.48 27.99
N LEU A 152 -36.76 -26.76 29.07
CA LEU A 152 -37.09 -27.35 30.36
C LEU A 152 -38.38 -28.19 30.29
N LEU A 153 -39.40 -27.73 29.54
CA LEU A 153 -40.61 -28.51 29.32
C LEU A 153 -40.32 -29.80 28.57
N ILE A 154 -39.51 -29.74 27.51
CA ILE A 154 -39.16 -30.93 26.70
C ILE A 154 -38.38 -31.96 27.53
N ILE A 155 -37.40 -31.52 28.34
CA ILE A 155 -36.62 -32.43 29.19
C ILE A 155 -37.48 -33.01 30.33
N SER A 156 -38.40 -32.21 30.89
CA SER A 156 -39.33 -32.67 31.93
C SER A 156 -40.35 -33.68 31.38
N LEU A 157 -40.91 -33.42 30.19
CA LEU A 157 -41.79 -34.34 29.46
C LEU A 157 -41.06 -35.62 29.07
N ALA A 158 -39.83 -35.53 28.57
CA ALA A 158 -39.05 -36.70 28.19
C ALA A 158 -38.72 -37.63 29.37
N LYS A 159 -38.53 -37.07 30.58
CA LYS A 159 -38.43 -37.86 31.82
C LYS A 159 -39.75 -38.54 32.20
N LEU A 160 -40.88 -37.85 32.03
CA LEU A 160 -42.22 -38.38 32.30
C LEU A 160 -42.59 -39.53 31.36
N PHE A 161 -42.12 -39.47 30.10
CA PHE A 161 -42.29 -40.52 29.09
C PHE A 161 -41.15 -41.56 29.07
N GLY A 162 -40.21 -41.52 30.02
CA GLY A 162 -39.17 -42.56 30.17
C GLY A 162 -38.18 -42.67 29.00
N LEU A 163 -38.01 -41.62 28.21
CA LEU A 163 -37.21 -41.64 26.96
C LEU A 163 -35.69 -41.69 27.19
N PHE A 164 -35.23 -41.60 28.43
CA PHE A 164 -33.82 -41.76 28.80
C PHE A 164 -33.59 -43.10 29.50
N LYS A 165 -33.56 -44.19 28.73
CA LYS A 165 -33.12 -45.49 29.26
C LYS A 165 -31.60 -45.50 29.38
N LYS A 166 -31.10 -45.59 30.62
CA LYS A 166 -29.67 -45.67 30.96
C LYS A 166 -29.07 -46.93 30.33
N GLN A 167 -28.23 -46.78 29.30
CA GLN A 167 -27.40 -47.89 28.84
C GLN A 167 -26.29 -48.13 29.88
N LYS A 168 -26.10 -49.40 30.25
CA LYS A 168 -25.08 -49.85 31.20
C LYS A 168 -23.77 -50.10 30.49
#